data_AF-A0A2G2WAF4-F1
#
_entry.id   AF-A0A2G2WAF4-F1
#
_cell.length_a   1.000
_cell.length_b   1.000
_cell.length_c   1.000
_cell.angle_alpha   90.00
_cell.angle_beta   90.00
_cell.angle_gamma   90.00
#
_symmetry.space_group_name_H-M   'P 1'
#
loop_
_entity.id
_entity.type
_entity.pdbx_description
1 polymer ?
#
loop_
_entity_poly.entity_id
_entity_poly.type
_entity_poly.pdbx_seq_one_letter_code
_entity_poly.pdbx_strand_id
1 'polypeptide(L)'
;MRWLYGGSGTPLREFLHVDDLADAVVFLLENYSDLEHANVGNGKEVSIKELAELVKDVVGLKRELEHVNVGNGKEVSIKELAELVKEVVGFKGELVWDTSKPDGTPRKLMDSSKISGLGWTPRISLRDGLVVTYKWYVENYGKQ
;
A
#
# COMPACT_ATOMS: atom_id res chain seq x y z
N MET A 1 -14.67 2.05 27.00
CA MET A 1 -14.47 1.22 25.79
C MET A 1 -13.13 0.53 25.96
N ARG A 2 -13.04 -0.80 25.78
CA ARG A 2 -11.79 -1.59 25.94
C ARG A 2 -11.29 -2.06 24.59
N TRP A 3 -9.98 -2.28 24.54
CA TRP A 3 -9.23 -2.70 23.37
C TRP A 3 -8.98 -4.19 23.33
N LEU A 4 -9.21 -4.79 22.18
CA LEU A 4 -8.70 -6.10 21.83
C LEU A 4 -7.94 -5.95 20.52
N TYR A 5 -6.69 -6.39 20.49
CA TYR A 5 -5.91 -6.50 19.27
C TYR A 5 -6.11 -7.91 18.72
N GLY A 6 -6.37 -8.04 17.41
CA GLY A 6 -6.42 -9.34 16.75
C GLY A 6 -5.01 -9.92 16.64
N GLY A 7 -4.80 -11.13 17.16
CA GLY A 7 -3.49 -11.77 17.19
C GLY A 7 -2.62 -11.31 18.37
N SER A 8 -1.42 -11.87 18.46
CA SER A 8 -0.50 -11.66 19.60
C SER A 8 0.08 -10.25 19.69
N GLY A 9 -0.05 -9.43 18.65
CA GLY A 9 0.63 -8.12 18.55
C GLY A 9 2.16 -8.22 18.45
N THR A 10 2.71 -9.43 18.38
CA THR A 10 4.16 -9.70 18.27
C THR A 10 4.74 -9.48 16.87
N PRO A 11 3.99 -9.60 15.75
CA PRO A 11 4.56 -9.30 14.44
C PRO A 11 4.89 -7.82 14.31
N LEU A 12 6.14 -7.53 13.94
CA LEU A 12 6.59 -6.17 13.65
C LEU A 12 6.40 -5.83 12.16
N ARG A 13 6.35 -4.54 11.84
CA ARG A 13 6.19 -4.02 10.49
C ARG A 13 7.13 -2.85 10.26
N GLU A 14 7.59 -2.74 9.03
CA GLU A 14 8.37 -1.61 8.53
C GLU A 14 7.47 -0.69 7.71
N PHE A 15 7.65 0.63 7.86
CA PHE A 15 6.86 1.64 7.15
C PHE A 15 7.78 2.70 6.55
N LEU A 16 7.69 2.93 5.25
CA LEU A 16 8.46 3.97 4.55
C LEU A 16 7.52 5.08 4.08
N HIS A 17 7.95 6.33 4.18
CA HIS A 17 7.20 7.45 3.64
C HIS A 17 7.11 7.34 2.11
N VAL A 18 6.01 7.79 1.51
CA VAL A 18 5.81 7.65 0.06
C VAL A 18 6.82 8.47 -0.76
N ASP A 19 7.24 9.62 -0.25
CA ASP A 19 8.26 10.45 -0.91
C ASP A 19 9.64 9.79 -0.88
N ASP A 20 10.03 9.15 0.23
CA ASP A 20 11.29 8.40 0.33
C ASP A 20 11.27 7.17 -0.59
N LEU A 21 10.11 6.50 -0.69
CA LEU A 21 9.93 5.41 -1.65
C LEU A 21 10.08 5.91 -3.09
N ALA A 22 9.51 7.06 -3.42
CA ALA A 22 9.61 7.65 -4.76
C ALA A 22 11.07 8.02 -5.09
N ASP A 23 11.78 8.65 -4.16
CA ASP A 23 13.20 8.99 -4.30
C ASP A 23 14.06 7.73 -4.52
N ALA A 24 13.85 6.68 -3.71
CA ALA A 24 14.55 5.41 -3.85
C ALA A 24 14.28 4.73 -5.20
N VAL A 25 13.05 4.79 -5.73
CA VAL A 25 12.72 4.26 -7.05
C VAL A 25 13.50 5.00 -8.14
N VAL A 26 13.54 6.34 -8.09
CA VAL A 26 14.32 7.14 -9.05
C VAL A 26 15.80 6.80 -8.97
N PHE A 27 16.36 6.74 -7.76
CA PHE A 27 17.76 6.36 -7.54
C PHE A 27 18.09 4.99 -8.13
N LEU A 28 17.23 3.98 -7.91
CA LEU A 28 17.42 2.63 -8.45
C LEU A 28 17.36 2.61 -9.98
N LEU A 29 16.44 3.36 -10.60
CA LEU A 29 16.36 3.43 -12.06
C LEU A 29 17.63 4.00 -12.70
N GLU A 30 18.32 4.92 -12.03
CA GLU A 30 19.55 5.54 -12.52
C GLU A 30 20.81 4.73 -12.21
N ASN A 31 20.81 3.97 -11.10
CA ASN A 31 22.04 3.41 -10.52
C ASN A 31 22.05 1.88 -10.35
N TYR A 32 20.95 1.18 -10.65
CA TYR A 32 20.82 -0.26 -10.44
C TYR A 32 20.40 -0.99 -11.72
N SER A 33 21.22 -1.95 -12.16
CA SER A 33 21.00 -2.73 -13.39
C SER A 33 21.04 -4.24 -13.18
N ASP A 34 21.11 -4.71 -11.93
CA ASP A 34 21.17 -6.14 -11.63
C ASP A 34 19.80 -6.80 -11.79
N LEU A 35 19.81 -8.12 -12.02
CA LEU A 35 18.60 -8.92 -12.21
C LEU A 35 17.92 -9.33 -10.89
N GLU A 36 18.45 -8.90 -9.75
CA GLU A 36 17.92 -9.21 -8.43
C GLU A 36 16.89 -8.18 -7.97
N HIS A 37 15.95 -8.60 -7.12
CA HIS A 37 14.96 -7.70 -6.53
C HIS A 37 15.63 -6.76 -5.51
N ALA A 38 15.41 -5.45 -5.66
CA ALA A 38 15.76 -4.47 -4.65
C ALA A 38 14.58 -4.28 -3.66
N ASN A 39 14.85 -4.40 -2.37
CA ASN A 39 13.89 -4.07 -1.32
C ASN A 39 14.16 -2.64 -0.82
N VAL A 40 13.12 -1.82 -0.74
CA VAL A 40 13.22 -0.45 -0.22
C VAL A 40 12.50 -0.38 1.13
N GLY A 41 13.22 0.06 2.16
CA GLY A 41 12.75 0.14 3.53
C GLY A 41 13.53 1.17 4.35
N ASN A 42 13.05 1.50 5.55
CA ASN A 42 13.67 2.43 6.48
C ASN A 42 14.64 1.74 7.49
N GLY A 43 14.72 0.40 7.48
CA GLY A 43 15.56 -0.42 8.37
C GLY A 43 15.08 -0.52 9.83
N LYS A 44 13.87 -0.07 10.14
CA LYS A 44 13.30 0.01 11.48
C LYS A 44 11.90 -0.59 11.53
N GLU A 45 11.79 -1.61 12.36
CA GLU A 45 10.51 -2.27 12.63
C GLU A 45 9.79 -1.62 13.82
N VAL A 46 8.46 -1.49 13.71
CA VAL A 46 7.56 -1.07 14.80
C VAL A 46 6.37 -2.01 14.88
N SER A 47 5.81 -2.17 16.08
CA SER A 47 4.53 -2.82 16.26
C SER A 47 3.38 -1.92 15.78
N ILE A 48 2.26 -2.54 15.40
CA ILE A 48 1.04 -1.80 15.05
C ILE A 48 0.54 -0.94 16.21
N LYS A 49 0.79 -1.36 17.45
CA LYS A 49 0.47 -0.59 18.65
C LYS A 49 1.29 0.69 18.73
N GLU A 50 2.60 0.61 18.55
CA GLU A 50 3.47 1.79 18.57
C GLU A 50 3.10 2.79 17.48
N LEU A 51 2.81 2.30 16.27
CA LEU A 51 2.32 3.16 15.19
C LEU A 51 0.99 3.84 15.57
N ALA A 52 0.04 3.12 16.15
CA ALA A 52 -1.25 3.68 16.54
C ALA A 52 -1.13 4.77 17.62
N GLU A 53 -0.27 4.57 18.62
CA GLU A 53 -0.01 5.59 19.66
C GLU A 53 0.71 6.82 19.07
N LEU A 54 1.68 6.62 18.18
CA LEU A 54 2.35 7.73 17.49
C LEU A 54 1.34 8.60 16.71
N VAL A 55 0.44 7.97 15.95
CA VAL A 55 -0.60 8.68 15.20
C VAL A 55 -1.49 9.48 16.15
N LYS A 56 -1.94 8.87 17.26
CA LYS A 56 -2.77 9.53 18.28
C LYS A 56 -2.11 10.76 18.87
N ASP A 57 -0.83 10.68 19.19
CA ASP A 57 -0.06 11.80 19.73
C ASP A 57 0.03 12.94 18.70
N VAL A 58 0.35 12.62 17.44
CA VAL A 58 0.43 13.61 16.35
C VAL A 58 -0.90 14.33 16.12
N VAL A 59 -2.03 13.62 16.16
CA VAL A 59 -3.36 14.22 15.92
C VAL A 59 -4.00 14.81 17.18
N GLY A 60 -3.37 14.71 18.35
CA GLY A 60 -3.88 15.24 19.62
C GLY A 60 -5.12 14.52 20.16
N LEU A 61 -5.30 13.24 19.83
CA LEU A 61 -6.46 12.46 20.29
C LEU A 61 -6.31 12.05 21.77
N LYS A 62 -7.17 12.60 22.64
CA LYS A 62 -7.18 12.30 24.08
C LYS A 62 -7.96 11.03 24.46
N ARG A 63 -8.52 10.34 23.46
CA ARG A 63 -9.37 9.17 23.68
C ARG A 63 -8.52 7.92 23.48
N GLU A 64 -8.85 6.89 24.26
CA GLU A 64 -8.55 5.52 23.89
C GLU A 64 -9.08 5.30 22.46
N LEU A 65 -8.23 4.81 21.55
CA LEU A 65 -8.55 4.72 20.11
C LEU A 65 -9.69 3.67 19.85
N GLU A 66 -9.84 3.10 18.65
CA GLU A 66 -10.26 1.69 18.40
C GLU A 66 -9.61 1.21 17.10
N HIS A 67 -9.08 -0.02 17.02
CA HIS A 67 -8.56 -0.49 15.74
C HIS A 67 -9.78 -0.80 14.88
N VAL A 68 -9.84 -0.12 13.75
CA VAL A 68 -10.89 -0.30 12.77
C VAL A 68 -10.17 -0.49 11.46
N ASN A 69 -10.37 -1.66 10.86
CA ASN A 69 -9.87 -1.93 9.53
C ASN A 69 -10.47 -0.92 8.56
N VAL A 70 -9.61 -0.16 7.89
CA VAL A 70 -9.99 0.78 6.84
C VAL A 70 -9.62 0.14 5.51
N GLY A 71 -10.61 -0.02 4.63
CA GLY A 71 -10.41 -0.64 3.34
C GLY A 71 -11.67 -0.56 2.49
N ASN A 72 -11.59 -0.96 1.23
CA ASN A 72 -12.74 -0.98 0.32
C ASN A 72 -13.53 -2.29 0.36
N GLY A 73 -13.03 -3.31 1.09
CA GLY A 73 -13.65 -4.63 1.17
C GLY A 73 -13.69 -5.41 -0.15
N LYS A 74 -12.99 -4.94 -1.19
CA LYS A 74 -12.92 -5.54 -2.52
C LYS A 74 -11.51 -6.06 -2.78
N GLU A 75 -11.42 -7.22 -3.42
CA GLU A 75 -10.16 -7.83 -3.84
C GLU A 75 -9.98 -7.65 -5.35
N VAL A 76 -8.73 -7.54 -5.75
CA VAL A 76 -8.28 -7.70 -7.14
C VAL A 76 -7.08 -8.63 -7.11
N SER A 77 -6.96 -9.50 -8.10
CA SER A 77 -5.75 -10.29 -8.32
C SER A 77 -4.59 -9.41 -8.79
N ILE A 78 -3.36 -9.90 -8.61
CA ILE A 78 -2.16 -9.21 -9.15
C ILE A 78 -2.25 -9.08 -10.67
N LYS A 79 -2.84 -10.08 -11.34
CA LYS A 79 -3.08 -10.04 -12.78
C LYS A 79 -4.02 -8.91 -13.19
N GLU A 80 -5.17 -8.80 -12.55
CA GLU A 80 -6.14 -7.71 -12.81
C GLU A 80 -5.53 -6.33 -12.51
N LEU A 81 -4.76 -6.21 -11.42
CA LEU A 81 -4.05 -4.98 -11.09
C LEU A 81 -3.01 -4.60 -12.17
N ALA A 82 -2.21 -5.55 -12.64
CA ALA A 82 -1.20 -5.31 -13.67
C ALA A 82 -1.83 -4.92 -15.01
N GLU A 83 -2.93 -5.57 -15.40
CA GLU A 83 -3.70 -5.22 -16.59
C GLU A 83 -4.30 -3.81 -16.49
N LEU A 84 -4.83 -3.44 -15.32
CA LEU A 84 -5.36 -2.11 -15.07
C LEU A 84 -4.27 -1.03 -15.14
N VAL A 85 -3.10 -1.29 -14.56
CA VAL A 85 -1.94 -0.37 -14.64
C VAL A 85 -1.50 -0.21 -16.10
N LYS A 86 -1.38 -1.32 -16.85
CA LYS A 86 -1.06 -1.29 -18.29
C LYS A 86 -2.02 -0.40 -19.07
N GLU A 87 -3.34 -0.53 -18.80
CA GLU A 87 -4.37 0.29 -19.44
C GLU A 87 -4.18 1.78 -19.10
N VAL A 88 -4.05 2.11 -17.82
CA VAL A 88 -3.93 3.51 -17.33
C VAL A 88 -2.68 4.20 -17.87
N VAL A 89 -1.55 3.48 -17.92
CA VAL A 89 -0.28 4.00 -18.45
C VAL A 89 -0.27 4.05 -19.98
N GLY A 90 -1.17 3.32 -20.65
CA GLY A 90 -1.19 3.20 -22.11
C GLY A 90 -0.07 2.31 -22.68
N PHE A 91 0.50 1.41 -21.86
CA PHE A 91 1.59 0.52 -22.26
C PHE A 91 1.15 -0.45 -23.37
N LYS A 92 1.90 -0.48 -24.47
CA LYS A 92 1.57 -1.27 -25.68
C LYS A 92 2.22 -2.65 -25.75
N GLY A 93 3.17 -2.95 -24.85
CA GLY A 93 3.81 -4.27 -24.79
C GLY A 93 2.91 -5.35 -24.18
N GLU A 94 3.47 -6.54 -23.99
CA GLU A 94 2.81 -7.69 -23.37
C GLU A 94 3.20 -7.85 -21.90
N LEU A 95 2.27 -8.33 -21.06
CA LEU A 95 2.58 -8.74 -19.69
C LEU A 95 2.88 -10.24 -19.70
N VAL A 96 4.08 -10.61 -19.29
CA VAL A 96 4.55 -12.01 -19.24
C VAL A 96 4.60 -12.47 -17.78
N TRP A 97 4.09 -13.67 -17.52
CA TRP A 97 4.03 -14.26 -16.17
C TRP A 97 4.98 -15.45 -16.08
N ASP A 98 5.96 -15.39 -15.17
CA ASP A 98 6.88 -16.49 -14.90
C ASP A 98 6.32 -17.40 -13.80
N THR A 99 5.67 -18.49 -14.20
CA THR A 99 5.09 -19.47 -13.27
C THR A 99 6.12 -20.38 -12.62
N SER A 100 7.41 -20.23 -12.91
CA SER A 100 8.49 -20.95 -12.19
C SER A 100 8.77 -20.34 -10.81
N LYS A 101 8.31 -19.11 -10.56
CA LYS A 101 8.44 -18.41 -9.28
C LYS A 101 7.28 -18.74 -8.34
N PRO A 102 7.53 -18.84 -7.01
CA PRO A 102 6.46 -19.12 -6.05
C PRO A 102 5.55 -17.91 -5.89
N ASP A 103 4.25 -18.17 -5.75
CA ASP A 103 3.29 -17.15 -5.34
C ASP A 103 3.46 -16.77 -3.86
N GLY A 104 3.08 -15.53 -3.53
CA GLY A 104 2.93 -15.09 -2.15
C GLY A 104 1.70 -15.70 -1.46
N THR A 105 1.33 -15.18 -0.29
CA THR A 105 0.11 -15.64 0.39
C THR A 105 -1.13 -15.43 -0.51
N PRO A 106 -1.96 -16.46 -0.75
CA PRO A 106 -3.05 -16.40 -1.74
C PRO A 106 -4.10 -15.31 -1.48
N ARG A 107 -4.23 -14.87 -0.23
CA ARG A 107 -5.22 -13.87 0.17
C ARG A 107 -4.70 -12.98 1.29
N LYS A 108 -4.90 -11.67 1.14
CA LYS A 108 -4.59 -10.67 2.17
C LYS A 108 -5.65 -9.55 2.15
N LEU A 109 -6.86 -9.88 2.60
CA LEU A 109 -7.97 -8.94 2.75
C LEU A 109 -8.28 -8.72 4.22
N MET A 110 -8.53 -7.46 4.59
CA MET A 110 -9.04 -7.11 5.91
C MET A 110 -10.57 -6.95 5.90
N ASP A 111 -11.24 -7.44 6.95
CA ASP A 111 -12.67 -7.20 7.15
C ASP A 111 -12.92 -5.72 7.51
N SER A 112 -13.62 -4.99 6.64
CA SER A 112 -13.96 -3.57 6.79
C SER A 112 -15.46 -3.35 7.12
N SER A 113 -16.16 -4.39 7.58
CA SER A 113 -17.58 -4.33 7.95
C SER A 113 -17.87 -3.25 9.01
N LYS A 114 -16.99 -3.12 10.00
CA LYS A 114 -17.13 -2.15 11.09
C LYS A 114 -17.14 -0.70 10.63
N ILE A 115 -16.15 -0.29 9.83
CA ILE A 115 -16.10 1.10 9.34
C ILE A 115 -17.25 1.41 8.36
N SER A 116 -17.64 0.40 7.57
CA SER A 116 -18.80 0.48 6.69
C SER A 116 -20.09 0.69 7.47
N GLY A 117 -20.27 -0.05 8.58
CA GLY A 117 -21.41 0.10 9.50
C GLY A 117 -21.44 1.46 10.22
N LEU A 118 -20.30 2.13 10.36
CA LEU A 118 -20.20 3.51 10.85
C LEU A 118 -20.55 4.56 9.78
N GLY A 119 -20.95 4.13 8.58
CA GLY A 119 -21.35 5.01 7.47
C GLY A 119 -20.19 5.55 6.64
N TRP A 120 -18.97 5.05 6.83
CA TRP A 120 -17.82 5.42 6.02
C TRP A 120 -17.57 4.37 4.94
N THR A 121 -17.41 4.82 3.69
CA THR A 121 -17.00 3.98 2.56
C THR A 121 -15.97 4.74 1.72
N PRO A 122 -15.00 4.06 1.09
CA PRO A 122 -14.04 4.72 0.23
C PRO A 122 -14.75 5.25 -1.02
N ARG A 123 -14.45 6.50 -1.38
CA ARG A 123 -15.08 7.20 -2.51
C ARG A 123 -14.35 7.04 -3.83
N ILE A 124 -13.06 6.70 -3.77
CA ILE A 124 -12.18 6.61 -4.95
C ILE A 124 -12.06 5.13 -5.30
N SER A 125 -12.42 4.76 -6.54
CA SER A 125 -12.21 3.40 -7.03
C SER A 125 -10.72 3.15 -7.29
N LEU A 126 -10.30 1.87 -7.36
CA LEU A 126 -8.91 1.54 -7.68
C LEU A 126 -8.47 2.16 -9.02
N ARG A 127 -9.34 2.11 -10.04
CA ARG A 127 -9.07 2.70 -11.36
C ARG A 127 -8.93 4.21 -11.28
N ASP A 128 -9.87 4.91 -10.63
CA ASP A 128 -9.81 6.37 -10.52
C ASP A 128 -8.58 6.82 -9.74
N GLY A 129 -8.23 6.09 -8.67
CA GLY A 129 -7.00 6.31 -7.92
C GLY A 129 -5.77 6.18 -8.81
N LEU A 130 -5.66 5.08 -9.58
CA LEU A 130 -4.55 4.88 -10.51
C LEU A 130 -4.45 5.98 -11.58
N VAL A 131 -5.58 6.41 -12.15
CA VAL A 131 -5.61 7.47 -13.16
C VAL A 131 -5.09 8.79 -12.58
N VAL A 132 -5.58 9.19 -11.40
CA VAL A 132 -5.15 10.44 -10.75
C VAL A 132 -3.68 10.36 -10.33
N THR A 133 -3.25 9.24 -9.77
CA THR A 133 -1.84 9.03 -9.39
C THR A 133 -0.92 9.07 -10.62
N TYR A 134 -1.29 8.40 -11.72
CA TYR A 134 -0.49 8.42 -12.93
C TYR A 134 -0.44 9.81 -13.56
N LYS A 135 -1.57 10.52 -13.58
CA LYS A 135 -1.61 11.91 -14.03
C LYS A 135 -0.67 12.80 -13.22
N TRP A 136 -0.72 12.71 -11.88
CA TRP A 136 0.21 13.43 -11.01
C TRP A 136 1.66 13.07 -11.32
N TYR A 137 1.98 11.79 -11.50
CA TYR A 137 3.33 11.37 -11.87
C TYR A 137 3.79 12.02 -13.19
N VAL A 138 2.94 12.03 -14.22
CA VAL A 138 3.26 12.66 -15.50
C VAL A 138 3.46 14.18 -15.37
N GLU A 139 2.67 14.85 -14.54
CA GLU A 139 2.79 16.29 -14.31
C GLU A 139 4.06 16.69 -13.54
N ASN A 140 4.57 15.81 -12.67
CA ASN A 140 5.72 16.10 -11.80
C ASN A 140 7.03 15.51 -12.32
N TYR A 141 6.97 14.41 -13.09
CA TYR A 141 8.15 13.65 -13.54
C TYR A 141 8.07 13.21 -15.01
N GLY A 142 6.90 13.29 -15.66
CA GLY A 142 6.65 12.76 -17.02
C GLY A 142 7.31 13.51 -18.18
N LYS A 143 8.28 14.37 -17.91
CA LYS A 143 9.22 14.93 -18.90
C LYS A 143 10.60 15.10 -18.26
N GLN A 144 11.46 14.12 -18.50
CA GLN A 144 12.87 14.31 -18.85
C GLN A 144 13.16 13.47 -20.09
#